data_AF-A0A6I1ZPM7-F1
#
_entry.id   AF-A0A6I1ZPM7-F1
#
_cell.length_a   1.000
_cell.length_b   1.000
_cell.length_c   1.000
_cell.angle_alpha   90.00
_cell.angle_beta   90.00
_cell.angle_gamma   90.00
#
_symmetry.space_group_name_H-M   'P 1'
#
loop_
_entity.id
_entity.type
_entity.pdbx_description
1 polymer ?
#
loop_
_entity_poly.entity_id
_entity_poly.type
_entity_poly.pdbx_seq_one_letter_code
_entity_poly.pdbx_strand_id
1 'polypeptide(L)'
;MAEQPAQDRTEEATPKRIREAREKGDVARSMELTSAVLMLAVLLLFYFNGEAFLRGLSSVIRDVYSSLATISLNPRNLPTLVAWISGRGILVLGPVQ
;
A
#
# COMPACT_ATOMS: atom_id res chain seq x y z
N MET A 1 31.68 15.41 -37.38
CA MET A 1 30.63 14.63 -38.07
C MET A 1 29.35 14.90 -37.32
N ALA A 2 28.36 15.52 -37.96
CA ALA A 2 27.18 16.06 -37.28
C ALA A 2 26.26 14.94 -36.74
N GLU A 3 26.02 14.93 -35.44
CA GLU A 3 24.89 14.27 -34.81
C GLU A 3 23.60 14.90 -35.35
N GLN A 4 22.93 14.20 -36.27
CA GLN A 4 21.58 14.57 -36.67
C GLN A 4 20.59 13.97 -35.67
N PRO A 5 19.64 14.77 -35.16
CA PRO A 5 18.61 14.28 -34.26
C PRO A 5 17.79 13.23 -35.01
N ALA A 6 17.51 12.11 -34.35
CA ALA A 6 16.59 11.10 -34.84
C ALA A 6 15.23 11.76 -35.05
N GLN A 7 15.01 12.21 -36.29
CA GLN A 7 13.75 12.68 -36.82
C GLN A 7 12.68 11.63 -36.46
N ASP A 8 11.68 12.03 -35.68
CA ASP A 8 10.57 11.17 -35.26
C ASP A 8 9.94 10.52 -36.49
N ARG A 9 10.33 9.27 -36.75
CA ARG A 9 9.79 8.47 -37.85
C ARG A 9 8.35 8.14 -37.48
N THR A 10 7.42 8.86 -38.09
CA THR A 10 5.96 8.70 -37.98
C THR A 10 5.41 7.46 -38.71
N GLU A 11 6.29 6.62 -39.28
CA GLU A 11 5.89 5.35 -39.90
C GLU A 11 5.77 4.23 -38.86
N GLU A 12 4.68 3.47 -38.95
CA GLU A 12 4.51 2.24 -38.17
C GLU A 12 5.70 1.29 -38.36
N ALA A 13 6.15 0.70 -37.26
CA ALA A 13 7.26 -0.24 -37.29
C ALA A 13 6.87 -1.48 -38.12
N THR A 14 7.68 -1.82 -39.11
CA THR A 14 7.48 -3.03 -39.92
C THR A 14 7.54 -4.30 -39.07
N PRO A 15 6.80 -5.37 -39.45
CA PRO A 15 6.72 -6.60 -38.65
C PRO A 15 8.08 -7.30 -38.43
N LYS A 16 9.09 -7.02 -39.26
CA LYS A 16 10.47 -7.48 -39.06
C LYS A 16 11.17 -6.71 -37.92
N ARG A 17 11.03 -5.38 -37.88
CA ARG A 17 11.59 -4.53 -36.81
C ARG A 17 10.97 -4.84 -35.44
N ILE A 18 9.68 -5.14 -35.38
CA ILE A 18 9.01 -5.54 -34.13
C ILE A 18 9.55 -6.87 -33.60
N ARG A 19 9.80 -7.85 -34.49
CA ARG A 19 10.41 -9.14 -34.09
C ARG A 19 11.84 -8.95 -33.58
N GLU A 20 12.65 -8.20 -34.30
CA GLU A 20 14.03 -7.90 -33.88
C GLU A 20 14.09 -7.14 -32.55
N ALA A 21 13.17 -6.20 -32.30
CA ALA A 21 13.07 -5.50 -31.02
C ALA A 21 12.70 -6.46 -29.87
N ARG A 22 11.74 -7.37 -30.09
CA ARG A 22 11.37 -8.40 -29.09
C ARG A 22 12.50 -9.40 -28.84
N GLU A 23 13.21 -9.84 -29.88
CA GLU A 23 14.37 -10.75 -29.78
C GLU A 23 15.54 -10.11 -29.02
N LYS A 24 15.73 -8.79 -29.16
CA LYS A 24 16.72 -8.01 -28.41
C LYS A 24 16.28 -7.67 -26.98
N GLY A 25 15.04 -7.97 -26.62
CA GLY A 25 14.47 -7.63 -25.30
C GLY A 25 14.08 -6.15 -25.14
N ASP A 26 14.06 -5.38 -26.23
CA ASP A 26 13.57 -3.99 -26.29
C ASP A 26 12.04 -3.97 -26.25
N VAL A 27 11.47 -4.51 -25.17
CA VAL A 27 10.05 -4.41 -24.84
C VAL A 27 9.89 -3.17 -23.97
N ALA A 28 9.10 -2.20 -24.44
CA ALA A 28 8.81 -0.99 -23.68
C ALA A 28 8.18 -1.35 -22.32
N ARG A 29 8.96 -1.20 -21.24
CA ARG A 29 8.43 -1.23 -19.88
C ARG A 29 7.87 0.15 -19.57
N SER A 30 6.55 0.26 -19.56
CA SER A 30 5.89 1.49 -19.11
C SER A 30 6.08 1.62 -17.60
N MET A 31 6.88 2.59 -17.17
CA MET A 31 7.07 2.91 -15.76
C MET A 31 5.73 3.30 -15.10
N GLU A 32 4.84 3.92 -15.88
CA GLU A 32 3.48 4.27 -15.49
C GLU A 32 2.60 3.03 -15.22
N LEU A 33 2.83 1.93 -15.94
CA LEU A 33 2.07 0.69 -15.70
C LEU A 33 2.35 0.12 -14.31
N THR A 34 3.62 0.14 -13.88
CA THR A 34 4.00 -0.32 -12.54
C THR A 34 3.30 0.53 -11.47
N SER A 35 3.34 1.86 -11.62
CA SER A 35 2.68 2.79 -10.70
C SER A 35 1.17 2.59 -10.66
N ALA A 36 0.52 2.40 -11.82
CA ALA A 36 -0.91 2.13 -11.90
C ALA A 36 -1.30 0.80 -11.22
N VAL A 37 -0.52 -0.25 -11.42
CA VAL A 37 -0.74 -1.56 -10.79
C VAL A 37 -0.55 -1.47 -9.26
N LEU A 38 0.47 -0.75 -8.79
CA LEU A 38 0.67 -0.53 -7.35
C LEU A 38 -0.50 0.25 -6.74
N MET A 39 -0.95 1.31 -7.40
CA MET A 39 -2.09 2.11 -6.93
C MET A 39 -3.37 1.27 -6.86
N LEU A 40 -3.63 0.44 -7.88
CA LEU A 40 -4.75 -0.52 -7.87
C LEU A 40 -4.62 -1.55 -6.74
N ALA A 41 -3.43 -2.10 -6.52
CA ALA A 41 -3.19 -3.06 -5.44
C ALA A 41 -3.49 -2.46 -4.06
N VAL A 42 -3.04 -1.23 -3.80
CA VAL A 42 -3.34 -0.50 -2.56
C VAL A 42 -4.84 -0.26 -2.43
N LEU A 43 -5.51 0.20 -3.47
CA LEU A 43 -6.96 0.43 -3.45
C LEU A 43 -7.74 -0.86 -3.14
N LEU A 44 -7.37 -1.98 -3.75
CA LEU A 44 -7.99 -3.29 -3.46
C LEU A 44 -7.74 -3.72 -2.02
N LEU A 45 -6.52 -3.54 -1.51
CA LEU A 45 -6.20 -3.84 -0.11
C LEU A 45 -7.10 -3.05 0.84
N PHE A 46 -7.25 -1.74 0.62
CA PHE A 46 -8.15 -0.90 1.41
C PHE A 46 -9.63 -1.25 1.23
N TYR A 47 -10.06 -1.61 0.02
CA TYR A 47 -11.44 -2.00 -0.25
C TYR A 47 -11.84 -3.26 0.51
N PHE A 48 -10.98 -4.29 0.52
CA PHE A 48 -11.26 -5.54 1.21
C PHE A 48 -10.98 -5.51 2.72
N ASN A 49 -9.96 -4.77 3.17
CA ASN A 49 -9.57 -4.72 4.59
C ASN A 49 -10.13 -3.52 5.35
N GLY A 50 -10.72 -2.54 4.66
CA GLY A 50 -11.16 -1.29 5.27
C GLY A 50 -12.24 -1.47 6.34
N GLU A 51 -13.21 -2.36 6.10
CA GLU A 51 -14.27 -2.63 7.09
C GLU A 51 -13.70 -3.19 8.39
N ALA A 52 -12.78 -4.15 8.28
CA ALA A 52 -12.19 -4.77 9.45
C ALA A 52 -11.20 -3.85 10.19
N PHE A 53 -10.49 -2.99 9.46
CA PHE A 53 -9.72 -1.90 10.06
C PHE A 53 -10.62 -0.96 10.89
N LEU A 54 -11.76 -0.54 10.34
CA LEU A 54 -12.73 0.32 11.04
C LEU A 54 -13.35 -0.39 12.25
N ARG A 55 -13.66 -1.68 12.15
CA ARG A 55 -14.14 -2.51 13.26
C ARG A 55 -13.08 -2.62 14.37
N GLY A 56 -11.82 -2.88 14.02
CA GLY A 56 -10.71 -2.93 14.96
C GLY A 56 -10.51 -1.61 15.70
N LEU A 57 -10.52 -0.49 14.97
CA LEU A 57 -10.41 0.84 15.55
C LEU A 57 -11.56 1.14 16.52
N SER A 58 -12.79 0.79 16.13
CA SER A 58 -13.98 0.94 16.98
C SER A 58 -13.89 0.09 18.24
N SER A 59 -13.34 -1.14 18.15
CA SER A 59 -13.12 -2.01 19.29
C SER A 59 -12.14 -1.39 20.28
N VAL A 60 -11.00 -0.86 19.82
CA VAL A 60 -10.01 -0.23 20.69
C VAL A 60 -10.60 0.97 21.41
N ILE A 61 -11.36 1.83 20.71
CA ILE A 61 -12.02 2.99 21.34
C ILE A 61 -13.01 2.52 22.41
N ARG A 62 -13.84 1.52 22.12
CA ARG A 62 -14.80 0.96 23.07
C ARG A 62 -14.10 0.36 24.30
N ASP A 63 -13.03 -0.39 24.08
CA ASP A 63 -12.27 -1.06 25.12
C ASP A 63 -11.57 -0.06 26.05
N VAL A 64 -10.96 0.98 25.48
CA VAL A 64 -10.39 2.08 26.26
C VAL A 64 -11.48 2.77 27.06
N TYR A 65 -12.59 3.15 26.44
CA TYR A 65 -13.66 3.90 27.11
C TYR A 65 -14.33 3.12 28.25
N SER A 66 -14.54 1.81 28.06
CA SER A 66 -15.07 0.93 29.12
C SER A 66 -14.06 0.66 30.25
N SER A 67 -12.76 0.66 29.94
CA SER A 67 -11.69 0.45 30.92
C SER A 67 -11.43 1.70 31.78
N LEU A 68 -11.78 2.89 31.30
CA LEU A 68 -11.67 4.13 32.09
C LEU A 68 -12.54 4.10 33.37
N ALA A 69 -13.66 3.37 33.35
CA ALA A 69 -14.54 3.26 34.51
C ALA A 69 -13.98 2.37 35.64
N THR A 70 -13.01 1.52 35.33
CA THR A 70 -12.47 0.51 36.27
C THR A 70 -11.02 0.76 36.68
N ILE A 71 -10.30 1.64 35.98
CA ILE A 71 -8.86 1.83 36.21
C ILE A 71 -8.58 3.07 37.05
N SER A 72 -8.03 2.86 38.25
CA SER A 72 -7.44 3.91 39.07
C SER A 72 -6.16 4.43 38.40
N LEU A 73 -6.19 5.69 37.93
CA LEU A 73 -5.05 6.38 37.32
C LEU A 73 -3.99 6.66 38.40
N ASN A 74 -3.02 5.74 38.50
CA ASN A 74 -1.92 5.80 39.46
C ASN A 74 -0.59 5.61 38.71
N PRO A 75 0.51 6.32 39.05
CA PRO A 75 1.78 6.23 38.32
C PRO A 75 2.36 4.81 38.20
N ARG A 76 1.99 3.91 39.12
CA ARG A 76 2.37 2.49 39.10
C ARG A 76 1.68 1.68 37.99
N ASN A 77 0.45 2.04 37.60
CA ASN A 77 -0.37 1.27 36.66
C ASN A 77 -0.36 1.87 35.25
N LEU A 78 0.11 3.11 35.10
CA LEU A 78 0.26 3.82 33.83
C LEU A 78 1.08 3.04 32.77
N PRO A 79 2.24 2.45 33.10
CA PRO A 79 3.02 1.69 32.12
C PRO A 79 2.28 0.46 31.57
N THR A 80 1.56 -0.26 32.42
CA THR A 80 0.78 -1.44 32.04
C THR A 80 -0.40 -1.08 31.16
N LEU A 81 -1.06 0.05 31.45
CA LEU A 81 -2.16 0.58 30.65
C LEU A 81 -1.70 0.95 29.24
N VAL A 82 -0.58 1.67 29.16
CA VAL A 82 0.02 2.07 27.88
C VAL A 82 0.42 0.83 27.08
N ALA A 83 1.10 -0.14 27.70
CA ALA A 83 1.48 -1.38 27.03
C ALA A 83 0.28 -2.18 26.50
N TRP A 84 -0.83 -2.21 27.26
CA TRP A 84 -2.06 -2.89 26.85
C TRP A 84 -2.77 -2.19 25.67
N ILE A 85 -2.88 -0.86 25.69
CA ILE A 85 -3.45 -0.08 24.59
C ILE A 85 -2.59 -0.19 23.34
N SER A 86 -1.27 -0.05 23.48
CA SER A 86 -0.33 -0.19 22.36
C SER A 86 -0.39 -1.59 21.74
N GLY A 87 -0.49 -2.64 22.57
CA GLY A 87 -0.63 -4.01 22.09
C GLY A 87 -1.90 -4.20 21.25
N ARG A 88 -3.03 -3.64 21.69
CA ARG A 88 -4.29 -3.69 20.90
C ARG A 88 -4.24 -2.81 19.66
N GLY A 89 -3.62 -1.64 19.72
CA GLY A 89 -3.46 -0.74 18.58
C GLY A 89 -2.63 -1.36 17.44
N ILE A 90 -1.56 -2.08 17.78
CA ILE A 90 -0.74 -2.82 16.80
C ILE A 90 -1.54 -3.94 16.14
N LEU A 91 -2.39 -4.63 16.92
CA LEU A 91 -3.23 -5.72 16.42
C LEU A 91 -4.31 -5.25 15.44
N VAL A 92 -4.79 -4.01 15.56
CA VAL A 92 -5.73 -3.38 14.59
C VAL A 92 -5.07 -3.11 13.23
N LEU A 93 -3.76 -2.90 13.21
CA LEU A 93 -2.97 -2.77 11.98
C LEU A 93 -2.55 -4.12 11.39
N GLY A 94 -2.71 -5.20 12.15
CA GLY A 94 -2.44 -6.55 11.70
C GLY A 94 -3.49 -7.03 10.69
N PRO A 95 -3.13 -7.99 9.82
CA PRO A 95 -4.10 -8.62 8.93
C PRO A 95 -5.22 -9.24 9.75
N VAL A 96 -6.42 -8.97 9.28
CA VAL A 96 -7.69 -9.29 9.91
C VAL A 96 -7.84 -10.81 10.02
N GLN A 97 -8.26 -11.29 11.20
CA GLN A 97 -8.80 -12.65 11.36
C GLN A 97 -10.22 -12.73 10.79
#